data_AF-A0A4Q5URR3-F1
#
_entry.id   AF-A0A4Q5URR3-F1
#
_cell.length_a   1.000
_cell.length_b   1.000
_cell.length_c   1.000
_cell.angle_alpha   90.00
_cell.angle_beta   90.00
_cell.angle_gamma   90.00
#
_symmetry.space_group_name_H-M   'P 1'
#
loop_
_entity.id
_entity.type
_entity.pdbx_description
1 polymer ?
#
loop_
_entity_poly.entity_id
_entity_poly.type
_entity_poly.pdbx_seq_one_letter_code
_entity_poly.pdbx_strand_id
1 'polypeptide(L)'
;MRGPNHVFDFVNPGYQALFPEKKLKGVSVAGALPEVVEQGFIDILDNVYNSGETFYAKEIPIMLDRGDDKLKQCYFDVTYQQYKEGNQTAGIAVFAGAPFVFSLMPIEHALILALRKTNALEESPSQYKLFNLDGSSELKA
;
A
#
# COMPACT_ATOMS: atom_id res chain seq x y z
N MET A 1 0.87 -14.01 8.26
CA MET A 1 -0.03 -14.04 9.43
C MET A 1 -0.47 -15.47 9.66
N ARG A 2 -0.68 -15.89 10.91
CA ARG A 2 -0.96 -17.28 11.29
C ARG A 2 -2.27 -17.40 12.06
N GLY A 3 -2.99 -18.49 11.78
CA GLY A 3 -4.25 -18.85 12.42
C GLY A 3 -5.42 -17.93 12.08
N PRO A 4 -6.63 -18.25 12.59
CA PRO A 4 -7.86 -17.52 12.28
C PRO A 4 -7.90 -16.11 12.88
N ASN A 5 -7.07 -15.82 13.88
CA ASN A 5 -6.98 -14.48 14.49
C ASN A 5 -5.96 -13.56 13.78
N HIS A 6 -5.44 -13.98 12.62
CA HIS A 6 -4.49 -13.22 11.79
C HIS A 6 -3.31 -12.65 12.58
N VAL A 7 -2.60 -13.49 13.35
CA VAL A 7 -1.45 -13.05 14.14
C VAL A 7 -0.24 -12.84 13.24
N PHE A 8 0.44 -11.70 13.35
CA PHE A 8 1.67 -11.42 12.62
C PHE A 8 2.83 -12.32 13.11
N ASP A 9 2.99 -13.48 12.48
CA ASP A 9 4.08 -14.42 12.77
C ASP A 9 5.42 -13.94 12.18
N PHE A 10 5.36 -13.41 10.95
CA PHE A 10 6.49 -12.83 10.24
C PHE A 10 6.12 -11.46 9.68
N VAL A 11 7.05 -10.51 9.79
CA VAL A 11 6.97 -9.16 9.25
C VAL A 11 8.37 -8.78 8.76
N ASN A 12 8.48 -8.35 7.51
CA ASN A 12 9.76 -7.87 6.99
C ASN A 12 9.99 -6.39 7.38
N PRO A 13 11.25 -5.89 7.34
CA PRO A 13 11.55 -4.51 7.72
C PRO A 13 10.79 -3.45 6.91
N GLY A 14 10.56 -3.70 5.61
CA GLY A 14 9.82 -2.77 4.75
C GLY A 14 8.35 -2.59 5.16
N TYR A 15 7.69 -3.68 5.53
CA TYR A 15 6.32 -3.65 6.04
C TYR A 15 6.26 -3.04 7.45
N GLN A 16 7.22 -3.34 8.32
CA GLN A 16 7.32 -2.71 9.64
C GLN A 16 7.53 -1.19 9.54
N ALA A 17 8.24 -0.72 8.53
CA ALA A 17 8.47 0.72 8.30
C ALA A 17 7.18 1.48 7.88
N LEU A 18 6.13 0.79 7.45
CA LEU A 18 4.81 1.42 7.23
C LEU A 18 4.15 1.82 8.55
N PHE A 19 4.52 1.16 9.65
CA PHE A 19 3.94 1.32 10.99
C PHE A 19 5.06 1.45 12.05
N PRO A 20 5.88 2.51 11.98
CA PRO A 20 7.11 2.60 12.77
C PRO A 20 6.89 2.53 14.28
N GLU A 21 5.77 3.03 14.78
CA GLU A 21 5.45 3.07 16.21
C GLU A 21 4.67 1.84 16.70
N LYS A 22 4.25 0.94 15.79
CA LYS A 22 3.38 -0.19 16.12
C LYS A 22 4.18 -1.48 16.15
N LYS A 23 4.08 -2.23 17.26
CA LYS A 23 4.63 -3.58 17.34
C LYS A 23 3.71 -4.55 16.60
N LEU A 24 4.15 -5.02 15.43
CA LEU A 24 3.37 -5.95 14.63
C LEU A 24 3.60 -7.40 15.05
N LYS A 25 4.86 -7.85 15.10
CA LYS A 25 5.18 -9.26 15.34
C LYS A 25 4.62 -9.78 16.66
N GLY A 26 3.89 -10.89 16.57
CA GLY A 26 3.24 -11.57 17.69
C GLY A 26 1.88 -10.97 18.10
N VAL A 27 1.42 -9.92 17.41
CA VAL A 27 0.12 -9.27 17.68
C VAL A 27 -0.84 -9.61 16.54
N SER A 28 -2.15 -9.68 16.84
CA SER A 28 -3.18 -9.82 15.80
C SER A 28 -3.30 -8.54 14.98
N VAL A 29 -3.79 -8.64 13.73
CA VAL A 29 -4.14 -7.46 12.92
C VAL A 29 -5.07 -6.53 13.70
N ALA A 30 -6.09 -7.07 14.36
CA ALA A 30 -7.03 -6.28 15.14
C ALA A 30 -6.41 -5.56 16.35
N GLY A 31 -5.39 -6.15 16.98
CA GLY A 31 -4.70 -5.53 18.10
C GLY A 31 -3.65 -4.50 17.67
N ALA A 32 -2.98 -4.73 16.53
CA ALA A 32 -1.93 -3.84 16.04
C ALA A 32 -2.50 -2.68 15.21
N LEU A 33 -3.48 -2.96 14.36
CA LEU A 33 -4.00 -2.06 13.33
C LEU A 33 -5.54 -1.96 13.45
N PRO A 34 -6.09 -1.42 14.55
CA PRO A 34 -7.53 -1.29 14.74
C PRO A 34 -8.20 -0.47 13.61
N GLU A 35 -7.53 0.55 13.10
CA GLU A 35 -8.03 1.37 11.99
C GLU A 35 -8.22 0.57 10.69
N VAL A 36 -7.41 -0.46 10.47
CA VAL A 36 -7.53 -1.35 9.29
C VAL A 36 -8.74 -2.26 9.46
N VAL A 37 -9.06 -2.67 10.69
CA VAL A 37 -10.27 -3.44 11.00
C VAL A 37 -11.52 -2.62 10.78
N GLU A 38 -11.54 -1.36 11.24
CA GLU A 38 -12.68 -0.44 11.05
C GLU A 38 -12.99 -0.18 9.56
N GLN A 39 -11.99 -0.33 8.69
CA GLN A 39 -12.14 -0.22 7.23
C GLN A 39 -12.64 -1.51 6.55
N GLY A 40 -12.89 -2.59 7.30
CA GLY A 40 -13.45 -3.84 6.78
C GLY A 40 -12.43 -4.85 6.25
N PHE A 41 -11.12 -4.60 6.42
CA PHE A 41 -10.10 -5.54 5.93
C PHE A 41 -10.06 -6.86 6.69
N ILE A 42 -10.58 -6.91 7.93
CA ILE A 42 -10.64 -8.15 8.70
C ILE A 42 -11.56 -9.18 8.02
N ASP A 43 -12.69 -8.74 7.48
CA ASP A 43 -13.65 -9.60 6.80
C ASP A 43 -13.06 -10.18 5.51
N ILE A 44 -12.23 -9.39 4.81
CA ILE A 44 -11.49 -9.85 3.64
C ILE A 44 -10.49 -10.94 4.04
N LEU A 45 -9.75 -10.73 5.14
CA LEU A 45 -8.81 -11.73 5.66
C LEU A 45 -9.54 -13.00 6.10
N ASP A 46 -10.67 -12.89 6.79
CA ASP A 46 -11.48 -14.03 7.19
C ASP A 46 -12.00 -14.80 5.98
N ASN A 47 -12.47 -14.10 4.94
CA ASN A 47 -12.91 -14.73 3.71
C ASN A 47 -11.76 -15.51 3.05
N VAL A 48 -10.60 -14.90 2.86
CA VAL A 48 -9.42 -15.56 2.27
C VAL A 48 -8.97 -16.76 3.13
N TYR A 49 -9.00 -16.63 4.46
CA TYR A 49 -8.64 -17.72 5.36
C TYR A 49 -9.59 -18.90 5.26
N ASN A 50 -10.89 -18.67 5.11
CA ASN A 50 -11.90 -19.72 5.09
C ASN A 50 -12.09 -20.33 3.70
N SER A 51 -12.15 -19.50 2.65
CA SER A 51 -12.40 -19.96 1.27
C SER A 51 -11.14 -20.43 0.56
N GLY A 52 -9.98 -19.85 0.90
CA GLY A 52 -8.74 -20.02 0.14
C GLY A 52 -8.68 -19.22 -1.16
N GLU A 53 -9.71 -18.44 -1.49
CA GLU A 53 -9.71 -17.55 -2.65
C GLU A 53 -8.75 -16.39 -2.40
N THR A 54 -7.81 -16.17 -3.32
CA THR A 54 -6.83 -15.08 -3.19
C THR A 54 -7.51 -13.74 -3.41
N PHE A 55 -7.30 -12.80 -2.50
CA PHE A 55 -7.72 -11.42 -2.69
C PHE A 55 -6.58 -10.61 -3.30
N TYR A 56 -6.91 -9.81 -4.31
CA TYR A 56 -5.98 -8.91 -4.97
C TYR A 56 -6.65 -7.56 -5.21
N ALA A 57 -5.96 -6.48 -4.87
CA ALA A 57 -6.42 -5.14 -5.17
C ALA A 57 -5.25 -4.20 -5.48
N LYS A 58 -5.48 -3.27 -6.41
CA LYS A 58 -4.51 -2.25 -6.84
C LYS A 58 -4.90 -0.88 -6.35
N GLU A 59 -3.92 -0.09 -5.94
CA GLU A 59 -4.06 1.30 -5.53
C GLU A 59 -5.27 1.51 -4.59
N ILE A 60 -5.48 0.61 -3.63
CA ILE A 60 -6.60 0.74 -2.69
C ILE A 60 -6.30 1.82 -1.66
N PRO A 61 -7.24 2.72 -1.37
CA PRO A 61 -7.09 3.70 -0.31
C PRO A 61 -7.19 3.01 1.05
N ILE A 62 -6.22 3.27 1.92
CA ILE A 62 -6.21 2.82 3.31
C ILE A 62 -5.85 4.02 4.19
N MET A 63 -6.71 4.32 5.15
CA MET A 63 -6.46 5.29 6.21
C MET A 63 -5.56 4.65 7.25
N LEU A 64 -4.34 5.16 7.38
CA LEU A 64 -3.35 4.62 8.33
C LEU A 64 -2.82 5.72 9.23
N ASP A 65 -2.64 5.40 10.49
CA ASP A 65 -1.82 6.19 11.40
C ASP A 65 -0.37 5.69 11.30
N ARG A 66 0.54 6.60 10.95
CA ARG A 66 1.97 6.31 10.77
C ARG A 66 2.82 6.87 11.91
N GLY A 67 2.23 7.09 13.09
CA GLY A 67 2.92 7.53 14.30
C GLY A 67 2.77 9.03 14.60
N ASP A 68 1.69 9.65 14.11
CA ASP A 68 1.38 11.04 14.45
C ASP A 68 -0.06 11.22 14.95
N ASP A 69 -0.69 10.13 15.40
CA ASP A 69 -2.08 10.06 15.87
C ASP A 69 -3.08 10.63 14.85
N LYS A 70 -2.70 10.61 13.56
CA LYS A 70 -3.47 11.18 12.46
C LYS A 70 -3.57 10.17 11.33
N LEU A 71 -4.80 9.79 11.01
CA LEU A 71 -5.08 8.96 9.87
C LEU A 71 -4.77 9.71 8.57
N LYS A 72 -3.87 9.15 7.77
CA LYS A 72 -3.53 9.64 6.43
C LYS A 72 -3.95 8.62 5.39
N GLN A 73 -4.56 9.10 4.32
CA GLN A 73 -4.91 8.26 3.19
C GLN A 73 -3.64 7.84 2.45
N CYS A 74 -3.44 6.53 2.35
CA CYS A 74 -2.34 5.89 1.65
C CYS A 74 -2.90 4.98 0.57
N TYR A 75 -2.13 4.74 -0.48
CA TYR A 75 -2.51 3.82 -1.55
C TYR A 75 -1.57 2.63 -1.57
N PHE A 76 -2.12 1.43 -1.68
CA PHE A 76 -1.36 0.20 -1.73
C PHE A 76 -1.87 -0.75 -2.80
N ASP A 77 -0.95 -1.48 -3.42
CA ASP A 77 -1.25 -2.74 -4.07
C ASP A 77 -1.15 -3.84 -3.01
N VAL A 78 -2.21 -4.64 -2.86
CA VAL A 78 -2.32 -5.63 -1.79
C VAL A 78 -2.73 -6.99 -2.35
N THR A 79 -2.04 -8.03 -1.91
CA THR A 79 -2.39 -9.43 -2.16
C THR A 79 -2.51 -10.16 -0.82
N TYR A 80 -3.62 -10.84 -0.60
CA TYR A 80 -3.81 -11.78 0.51
C TYR A 80 -3.98 -13.19 -0.04
N GLN A 81 -3.10 -14.09 0.38
CA GLN A 81 -3.10 -15.47 -0.09
C GLN A 81 -3.06 -16.43 1.09
N GLN A 82 -4.02 -17.35 1.14
CA GLN A 82 -4.01 -18.45 2.10
C GLN A 82 -2.79 -19.35 1.87
N TYR A 83 -2.15 -19.81 2.94
CA TYR A 83 -1.15 -20.89 2.88
C TYR A 83 -1.48 -22.00 3.87
N LYS A 84 -1.01 -23.21 3.54
CA LYS A 84 -1.28 -24.43 4.28
C LYS A 84 0.01 -25.05 4.79
N GLU A 85 -0.08 -25.75 5.92
CA GLU A 85 0.96 -26.64 6.42
C GLU A 85 0.37 -28.06 6.43
N GLY A 86 0.88 -28.91 5.54
CA GLY A 86 0.21 -30.17 5.23
C GLY A 86 -1.18 -29.92 4.65
N ASN A 87 -2.19 -30.57 5.23
CA ASN A 87 -3.58 -30.46 4.77
C ASN A 87 -4.40 -29.39 5.52
N GLN A 88 -3.78 -28.65 6.44
CA GLN A 88 -4.46 -27.67 7.28
C GLN A 88 -4.11 -26.24 6.85
N THR A 89 -5.11 -25.37 6.83
CA THR A 89 -4.89 -23.93 6.68
C THR A 89 -4.05 -23.42 7.84
N ALA A 90 -2.90 -22.84 7.52
CA ALA A 90 -1.96 -22.33 8.51
C ALA A 90 -2.10 -20.81 8.69
N GLY A 91 -2.44 -20.08 7.63
CA GLY A 91 -2.56 -18.64 7.70
C GLY A 91 -2.69 -17.93 6.36
N ILE A 92 -2.35 -16.64 6.36
CA ILE A 92 -2.38 -15.75 5.20
C ILE A 92 -1.03 -15.09 5.00
N ALA A 93 -0.49 -15.19 3.79
CA ALA A 93 0.60 -14.37 3.30
C ALA A 93 0.06 -13.03 2.81
N VAL A 94 0.68 -11.94 3.26
CA VAL A 94 0.31 -10.57 2.90
C VAL A 94 1.46 -9.95 2.13
N PHE A 95 1.16 -9.43 0.95
CA PHE A 95 2.07 -8.62 0.16
C PHE A 95 1.43 -7.25 0.01
N ALA A 96 2.10 -6.22 0.49
CA ALA A 96 1.66 -4.84 0.33
C ALA A 96 2.82 -4.02 -0.22
N GLY A 97 2.59 -3.32 -1.32
CA GLY A 97 3.53 -2.41 -1.94
C GLY A 97 2.88 -1.06 -2.17
N ALA A 98 3.59 0.02 -1.86
CA ALA A 98 3.17 1.33 -2.35
C ALA A 98 3.38 1.39 -3.88
N PRO A 99 2.51 2.08 -4.64
CA PRO A 99 2.75 2.30 -6.06
C PRO A 99 4.10 3.01 -6.23
N PHE A 100 4.93 2.48 -7.12
CA PHE A 100 6.33 2.91 -7.35
C PHE A 100 6.46 4.43 -7.55
N VAL A 101 5.42 5.04 -8.14
CA VAL A 101 5.27 6.49 -8.35
C VAL A 101 5.36 7.31 -7.07
N PHE A 102 4.76 6.87 -5.96
CA PHE A 102 4.76 7.67 -4.73
C PHE A 102 6.07 7.58 -3.95
N SER A 103 6.88 6.55 -4.19
CA SER A 103 8.13 6.35 -3.45
C SER A 103 9.32 7.12 -4.03
N LEU A 104 9.27 7.51 -5.30
CA LEU A 104 10.40 8.12 -6.02
C LEU A 104 10.17 9.55 -6.49
N MET A 105 8.95 10.07 -6.38
CA MET A 105 8.65 11.43 -6.84
C MET A 105 8.56 12.43 -5.70
N PRO A 106 9.18 13.62 -5.84
CA PRO A 106 8.90 14.77 -4.99
C PRO A 106 7.40 15.07 -4.98
N ILE A 107 6.89 15.52 -3.82
CA ILE A 107 5.45 15.78 -3.56
C ILE A 107 4.81 16.65 -4.66
N GLU A 108 5.54 17.61 -5.21
CA GLU A 108 5.09 18.51 -6.29
C GLU A 108 4.71 17.76 -7.58
N HIS A 109 5.46 16.72 -7.94
CA HIS A 109 5.17 15.90 -9.13
C HIS A 109 4.02 14.92 -8.90
N ALA A 110 3.85 14.43 -7.68
CA ALA A 110 2.73 13.56 -7.33
C ALA A 110 1.39 14.31 -7.49
N LEU A 111 1.34 15.59 -7.12
CA LEU A 111 0.15 16.44 -7.29
C LEU A 111 -0.24 16.60 -8.76
N ILE A 112 0.73 16.86 -9.64
CA ILE A 112 0.48 17.02 -11.08
C ILE A 112 -0.09 15.73 -11.70
N LEU A 113 0.41 14.55 -11.30
CA LEU A 113 -0.13 13.28 -11.79
C LEU A 113 -1.51 12.95 -11.22
N ALA A 114 -1.76 13.26 -9.94
CA ALA A 114 -3.07 13.10 -9.34
C ALA A 114 -4.13 13.94 -10.09
N LEU A 115 -3.82 15.21 -10.38
CA LEU A 115 -4.67 16.10 -11.17
C LEU A 115 -4.87 15.58 -12.61
N ARG A 116 -3.84 14.97 -13.20
CA ARG A 116 -3.96 14.34 -14.52
C ARG A 116 -4.83 13.10 -14.51
N LYS A 117 -4.81 12.24 -13.49
CA LYS A 117 -5.69 11.06 -13.43
C LYS A 117 -7.17 11.46 -13.32
N THR A 118 -7.48 12.54 -12.57
CA THR A 118 -8.84 13.08 -12.49
C THR A 118 -9.29 13.73 -13.81
N ASN A 119 -8.40 14.47 -14.50
CA ASN A 119 -8.73 15.10 -15.79
C ASN A 119 -8.65 14.13 -16.99
N ALA A 120 -7.86 13.05 -16.92
CA ALA A 120 -7.73 12.06 -17.99
C ALA A 120 -8.92 11.10 -18.09
N LEU A 121 -9.87 11.17 -17.15
CA LEU A 121 -11.21 10.59 -17.36
C LEU A 121 -12.07 11.48 -18.27
N GLU A 122 -11.68 12.73 -18.54
CA GLU A 122 -12.42 13.66 -19.40
C GLU A 122 -11.74 13.96 -20.76
N GLU A 123 -10.43 13.75 -20.94
CA GLU A 123 -9.75 14.12 -22.21
C GLU A 123 -8.89 13.03 -22.88
N SER A 124 -9.19 12.83 -24.17
CA SER A 124 -8.61 11.89 -25.15
C SER A 124 -7.13 12.20 -25.50
N PRO A 125 -6.28 11.19 -25.79
CA PRO A 125 -4.83 11.36 -25.83
C PRO A 125 -4.33 11.92 -27.17
N SER A 126 -4.08 13.21 -27.21
CA SER A 126 -3.14 13.80 -28.16
C SER A 126 -2.50 15.01 -27.50
N GLN A 127 -1.20 15.23 -27.74
CA GLN A 127 -0.34 16.32 -27.23
C GLN A 127 0.56 15.93 -26.02
N TYR A 128 1.59 15.11 -26.27
CA TYR A 128 2.85 15.27 -25.55
C TYR A 128 3.90 15.80 -26.53
N LYS A 129 4.12 17.12 -26.51
CA LYS A 129 5.28 17.78 -27.12
C LYS A 129 5.82 18.82 -26.15
N LEU A 130 7.15 18.90 -26.10
CA LEU A 130 8.04 19.86 -25.44
C LEU A 130 8.38 19.64 -23.95
N PHE A 131 9.66 19.29 -23.73
CA PHE A 131 10.58 20.21 -23.06
C PHE A 131 11.89 20.26 -23.86
N ASN A 132 12.21 21.43 -24.44
CA ASN A 132 13.55 21.82 -24.84
C ASN A 132 14.23 22.42 -23.59
N LEU A 133 15.49 22.05 -23.35
CA LEU A 133 16.37 22.67 -22.35
C LEU A 133 17.46 23.42 -23.10
N ASP A 134 17.27 24.72 -23.29
CA ASP A 134 18.26 25.65 -23.80
C ASP A 134 18.40 26.88 -22.90
N GLY A 135 19.66 27.15 -22.51
CA GLY A 135 20.17 28.40 -21.94
C GLY A 135 20.42 28.36 -20.42
N SER A 136 21.55 28.77 -19.84
CA SER A 136 22.79 29.39 -20.32
C SER A 136 23.78 29.42 -19.14
N SER A 137 25.08 29.22 -19.37
CA SER A 137 26.11 29.80 -18.49
C SER A 137 27.38 30.08 -19.31
N GLU A 138 27.68 31.36 -19.50
CA GLU A 138 28.83 31.89 -20.22
C GLU A 138 30.16 31.71 -19.45
N LEU A 139 31.21 31.39 -20.24
CA LEU A 139 32.61 31.83 -20.22
C LEU A 139 33.34 32.09 -18.89
N LYS A 140 34.51 31.45 -18.75
CA LYS A 140 35.76 32.13 -18.37
C LYS A 140 37.01 31.43 -18.91
N ALA A 141 37.81 32.24 -19.62
CA ALA A 141 39.21 32.15 -20.06
C ALA A 141 39.60 31.06 -21.07
#